data_AF-A0ABD3KGI7-F1
#
_entry.id   AF-A0ABD3KGI7-F1
#
_cell.length_a   1.000
_cell.length_b   1.000
_cell.length_c   1.000
_cell.angle_alpha   90.00
_cell.angle_beta   90.00
_cell.angle_gamma   90.00
#
_symmetry.space_group_name_H-M   'P 1'
#
loop_
_entity.id
_entity.type
_entity.pdbx_description
1 polymer ?
#
loop_
_entity_poly.entity_id
_entity_poly.type
_entity_poly.pdbx_seq_one_letter_code
_entity_poly.pdbx_strand_id
1 'polypeptide(L)'
;MANPPENPLKLLTVLFNHKGRDSPTEVRNVLLVVATLIAAVTFQAGVSPPGGVWQDSSSGRVPGEAIYASRTGPFYVFLVCNTLALASSINLIISLTWGFPFFLEVVVATVSMAVTYGSAIFAVTPKSDEQFRWLLFTGFVPFLLRLLIQMGKYYLFVMSK
;
A
#
# COMPACT_ATOMS: atom_id res chain seq x y z
N MET A 1 33.73 -25.64 22.28
CA MET A 1 32.76 -24.77 22.97
C MET A 1 31.69 -24.39 21.97
N ALA A 2 30.45 -24.85 22.16
CA ALA A 2 29.33 -24.46 21.31
C ALA A 2 28.96 -23.00 21.61
N ASN A 3 28.79 -22.16 20.58
CA ASN A 3 28.25 -20.81 20.76
C ASN A 3 26.82 -20.93 21.33
N PRO A 4 26.45 -20.14 22.35
CA PRO A 4 25.11 -20.18 22.91
C PRO A 4 24.08 -19.75 21.85
N PRO A 5 22.83 -20.26 21.90
CA PRO A 5 21.79 -19.89 20.95
C PRO A 5 21.50 -18.39 21.05
N GLU A 6 21.51 -17.70 19.91
CA GLU A 6 21.18 -16.28 19.85
C GLU A 6 19.73 -16.06 20.32
N ASN A 7 19.57 -15.24 21.34
CA ASN A 7 18.25 -14.88 21.87
C ASN A 7 17.47 -14.11 20.78
N PRO A 8 16.24 -14.55 20.40
CA PRO A 8 15.44 -13.85 19.38
C PRO A 8 15.19 -12.38 19.74
N LEU A 9 15.11 -12.05 21.03
CA LEU A 9 14.96 -10.68 21.50
C LEU A 9 16.18 -9.80 21.22
N LYS A 10 17.39 -10.37 21.20
CA LYS A 10 18.62 -9.67 20.79
C LYS A 10 18.58 -9.36 19.30
N LEU A 11 18.11 -10.29 18.47
CA LEU A 11 17.94 -10.07 17.03
C LEU A 11 16.93 -8.94 16.78
N LEU A 12 15.78 -8.96 17.45
CA LEU A 12 14.79 -7.87 17.36
C LEU A 12 15.39 -6.55 17.83
N THR A 13 16.14 -6.55 18.93
CA THR A 13 16.81 -5.33 19.41
C THR A 13 17.81 -4.81 18.38
N VAL A 14 18.62 -5.66 17.74
CA VAL A 14 19.56 -5.24 16.69
C VAL A 14 18.83 -4.73 15.43
N LEU A 15 17.72 -5.36 15.05
CA LEU A 15 16.90 -4.94 13.90
C LEU A 15 16.19 -3.60 14.13
N PHE A 16 15.69 -3.34 15.35
CA PHE A 16 14.94 -2.13 15.67
C PHE A 16 15.79 -1.00 16.29
N ASN A 17 16.99 -1.29 16.78
CA ASN A 17 17.87 -0.28 17.37
C ASN A 17 18.71 0.43 16.30
N HIS A 18 18.03 1.10 15.37
CA HIS A 18 18.67 2.04 14.46
C HIS A 18 19.00 3.32 15.24
N LYS A 19 20.17 3.32 15.88
CA LYS A 19 20.72 4.51 16.57
C LYS A 19 20.72 5.68 15.59
N GLY A 20 19.95 6.72 15.91
CA GLY A 20 19.70 7.91 15.10
C GLY A 20 20.96 8.70 14.73
N ARG A 21 21.66 8.23 13.70
CA ARG A 21 22.78 8.94 13.06
C ARG A 21 22.30 9.89 11.96
N ASP A 22 21.17 9.59 11.35
CA ASP A 22 20.66 10.33 10.19
C ASP A 22 19.77 11.49 10.64
N SER A 23 19.88 12.61 9.95
CA SER A 23 19.01 13.76 10.18
C SER A 23 17.56 13.45 9.77
N PRO A 24 16.54 14.09 10.40
CA PRO A 24 15.14 13.91 10.00
C PRO A 24 14.88 14.17 8.50
N THR A 25 15.66 15.07 7.89
CA THR A 25 15.60 15.38 6.45
C THR A 25 16.11 14.22 5.60
N GLU A 26 17.23 13.60 5.96
CA GLU A 26 17.77 12.44 5.24
C GLU A 26 16.81 11.25 5.33
N VAL A 27 16.30 10.96 6.52
CA VAL A 27 15.29 9.91 6.72
C VAL A 27 14.06 10.19 5.86
N ARG A 28 13.55 11.43 5.86
CA ARG A 28 12.40 11.81 5.02
C ARG A 28 12.67 11.56 3.53
N ASN A 29 13.85 11.94 3.04
CA ASN A 29 14.22 11.77 1.64
C ASN A 29 14.30 10.28 1.25
N VAL A 30 14.95 9.45 2.07
CA VAL A 30 15.01 8.00 1.86
C VAL A 30 13.61 7.39 1.86
N LEU A 31 12.78 7.75 2.84
CA LEU A 31 11.40 7.26 2.94
C LEU A 31 10.56 7.66 1.74
N LEU A 32 10.70 8.89 1.20
CA LEU A 32 10.01 9.32 -0.02
C LEU A 32 10.41 8.47 -1.23
N VAL A 33 11.69 8.14 -1.38
CA VAL A 33 12.17 7.25 -2.45
C VAL A 33 11.54 5.86 -2.29
N VAL A 34 11.61 5.28 -1.09
CA VAL A 34 11.01 3.96 -0.81
C VAL A 34 9.52 3.95 -1.09
N ALA A 35 8.78 4.98 -0.65
CA ALA A 35 7.35 5.12 -0.91
C ALA A 35 7.03 5.14 -2.40
N THR A 36 7.78 5.95 -3.15
CA THR A 36 7.57 6.14 -4.58
C THR A 36 7.85 4.85 -5.34
N LEU A 37 8.90 4.11 -4.97
CA LEU A 37 9.21 2.80 -5.56
C LEU A 37 8.12 1.78 -5.28
N ILE A 38 7.64 1.68 -4.04
CA ILE A 38 6.54 0.78 -3.68
C ILE A 38 5.27 1.16 -4.45
N ALA A 39 4.94 2.45 -4.53
CA ALA A 39 3.79 2.93 -5.29
C ALA A 39 3.90 2.56 -6.78
N ALA A 40 5.07 2.75 -7.40
CA ALA A 40 5.30 2.40 -8.79
C ALA A 40 5.15 0.89 -9.03
N VAL A 41 5.79 0.05 -8.21
CA VAL A 41 5.74 -1.42 -8.35
C VAL A 41 4.32 -1.94 -8.13
N THR A 42 3.62 -1.42 -7.13
CA THR A 42 2.23 -1.84 -6.85
C THR A 42 1.27 -1.39 -7.95
N PHE A 43 1.39 -0.15 -8.42
CA PHE A 43 0.59 0.32 -9.55
C PHE A 43 0.78 -0.55 -10.80
N GLN A 44 2.02 -0.83 -11.17
CA GLN A 44 2.33 -1.70 -12.31
C GLN A 44 1.75 -3.11 -12.14
N ALA A 45 1.91 -3.70 -10.96
CA ALA A 45 1.39 -5.04 -10.69
C ALA A 45 -0.15 -5.11 -10.67
N GLY A 46 -0.83 -4.01 -10.31
CA GLY A 46 -2.29 -3.92 -10.35
C GLY A 46 -2.85 -3.73 -11.76
N VAL A 47 -2.23 -2.88 -12.58
CA VAL A 47 -2.67 -2.65 -13.98
C VAL A 47 -2.25 -3.76 -14.93
N SER A 48 -1.18 -4.47 -14.62
CA SER A 48 -0.66 -5.63 -15.35
C SER A 48 -0.61 -6.83 -14.41
N PRO A 49 -1.75 -7.50 -14.15
CA PRO A 49 -1.80 -8.60 -13.19
C PRO A 49 -0.88 -9.75 -13.62
N PRO A 50 -0.34 -10.53 -12.66
CA PRO A 50 0.47 -11.71 -12.96
C PRO A 50 -0.21 -12.65 -13.94
N GLY A 51 0.50 -13.08 -14.99
CA GLY A 51 -0.09 -13.92 -16.04
C GLY A 51 -0.93 -13.17 -17.07
N GLY A 52 -1.13 -11.86 -16.91
CA GLY A 52 -1.84 -11.02 -17.86
C GLY A 52 -3.36 -11.10 -17.76
N VAL A 53 -4.01 -10.59 -18.81
CA VAL A 53 -5.47 -10.53 -18.91
C VAL A 53 -5.96 -11.27 -20.14
N TRP A 54 -7.18 -11.79 -20.09
CA TRP A 54 -7.83 -12.38 -21.25
C TRP A 54 -7.98 -11.36 -22.38
N GLN A 55 -7.72 -11.77 -23.61
CA GLN A 55 -7.81 -10.92 -24.81
C GLN A 55 -9.05 -11.21 -25.65
N ASP A 56 -9.71 -12.34 -25.40
CA ASP A 56 -10.88 -12.82 -26.12
C ASP A 56 -12.07 -13.04 -25.18
N SER A 57 -13.25 -13.16 -25.77
CA SER A 57 -14.51 -13.44 -25.06
C SER A 57 -14.88 -14.91 -25.09
N SER A 58 -13.92 -15.81 -25.34
CA SER A 58 -14.18 -17.25 -25.46
C SER A 58 -14.52 -17.87 -24.11
N SER A 59 -15.38 -18.90 -24.10
CA SER A 59 -15.67 -19.71 -22.91
C SER A 59 -16.16 -18.93 -21.69
N GLY A 60 -16.92 -17.84 -21.90
CA GLY A 60 -17.48 -17.03 -20.82
C GLY A 60 -16.48 -16.09 -20.15
N ARG A 61 -15.29 -15.89 -20.74
CA ARG A 61 -14.28 -14.93 -20.26
C ARG A 61 -14.64 -13.52 -20.70
N VAL A 62 -14.26 -12.54 -19.90
CA VAL A 62 -14.37 -11.12 -20.27
C VAL A 62 -12.98 -10.58 -20.60
N PRO A 63 -12.78 -9.98 -21.79
CA PRO A 63 -11.52 -9.32 -22.11
C PRO A 63 -11.15 -8.28 -21.05
N GLY A 64 -9.88 -8.30 -20.62
CA GLY A 64 -9.38 -7.43 -19.55
C GLY A 64 -9.44 -8.07 -18.15
N GLU A 65 -10.22 -9.12 -17.92
CA GLU A 65 -10.16 -9.86 -16.66
C GLU A 65 -8.82 -10.58 -16.50
N ALA A 66 -8.28 -10.55 -15.28
CA ALA A 66 -7.01 -11.20 -14.98
C ALA A 66 -7.12 -12.71 -15.18
N ILE A 67 -6.15 -13.30 -15.90
CA ILE A 67 -6.00 -14.75 -15.97
C ILE A 67 -5.77 -15.33 -14.57
N TYR A 68 -5.09 -14.57 -13.70
CA TYR A 68 -4.85 -14.95 -12.30
C TYR A 68 -6.14 -15.09 -11.47
N ALA A 69 -7.23 -14.41 -11.85
CA ALA A 69 -8.52 -14.52 -11.15
C ALA A 69 -9.11 -15.94 -11.19
N SER A 70 -8.62 -16.81 -12.10
CA SER A 70 -8.94 -18.25 -12.10
C SER A 70 -8.52 -18.98 -10.81
N ARG A 71 -7.58 -18.41 -10.02
CA ARG A 71 -7.20 -18.87 -8.69
C ARG A 71 -7.64 -17.87 -7.63
N THR A 72 -8.95 -17.85 -7.36
CA THR A 72 -9.63 -16.84 -6.52
C THR A 72 -8.89 -16.54 -5.20
N GLY A 73 -8.64 -17.54 -4.35
CA GLY A 73 -7.99 -17.33 -3.04
C GLY A 73 -6.64 -16.58 -3.13
N PRO A 74 -5.63 -17.14 -3.82
CA PRO A 74 -4.33 -16.46 -4.00
C PRO A 74 -4.43 -15.11 -4.70
N PHE A 75 -5.33 -14.97 -5.68
CA PHE A 75 -5.54 -13.71 -6.40
C PHE A 75 -6.03 -12.59 -5.48
N TYR A 76 -6.99 -12.87 -4.60
CA TYR A 76 -7.48 -11.87 -3.64
C TYR A 76 -6.44 -11.54 -2.56
N VAL A 77 -5.67 -12.53 -2.09
CA VAL A 77 -4.53 -12.25 -1.19
C VAL A 77 -3.54 -11.29 -1.86
N PHE A 78 -3.19 -11.54 -3.12
CA PHE A 78 -2.33 -10.65 -3.90
C PHE A 78 -2.93 -9.24 -4.02
N LEU A 79 -4.19 -9.12 -4.45
CA LEU A 79 -4.85 -7.84 -4.65
C LEU A 79 -4.97 -7.02 -3.36
N VAL A 80 -5.34 -7.65 -2.25
CA VAL A 80 -5.47 -6.98 -0.96
C VAL A 80 -4.10 -6.47 -0.49
N CYS A 81 -3.08 -7.32 -0.49
CA CYS A 81 -1.74 -6.91 -0.09
C CYS A 81 -1.17 -5.80 -0.98
N ASN A 82 -1.39 -5.90 -2.29
CA ASN A 82 -0.92 -4.90 -3.26
C ASN A 82 -1.63 -3.56 -3.08
N THR A 83 -2.96 -3.57 -2.89
CA THR A 83 -3.77 -2.37 -2.65
C THR A 83 -3.37 -1.70 -1.34
N LEU A 84 -3.17 -2.47 -0.27
CA LEU A 84 -2.70 -1.95 1.02
C LEU A 84 -1.31 -1.32 0.92
N ALA A 85 -0.40 -1.92 0.15
CA ALA A 85 0.93 -1.38 -0.08
C ALA A 85 0.87 -0.05 -0.85
N LEU A 86 0.06 0.04 -1.92
CA LEU A 86 -0.14 1.29 -2.68
C LEU A 86 -0.73 2.39 -1.78
N ALA A 87 -1.81 2.07 -1.06
CA ALA A 87 -2.49 3.02 -0.19
C ALA A 87 -1.58 3.51 0.96
N SER A 88 -0.76 2.62 1.53
CA SER A 88 0.23 2.98 2.56
C SER A 88 1.31 3.91 2.00
N SER A 89 1.81 3.63 0.79
CA SER A 89 2.79 4.48 0.12
C SER A 89 2.25 5.86 -0.22
N ILE A 90 1.02 5.97 -0.74
CA ILE A 90 0.36 7.25 -0.97
C ILE A 90 0.25 8.04 0.34
N ASN A 91 -0.20 7.40 1.43
CA ASN A 91 -0.27 8.04 2.74
C ASN A 91 1.09 8.57 3.20
N LEU A 92 2.16 7.80 2.98
CA LEU A 92 3.51 8.18 3.36
C LEU A 92 4.03 9.34 2.50
N ILE A 93 3.79 9.34 1.19
CA ILE A 93 4.10 10.45 0.28
C ILE A 93 3.40 11.74 0.75
N ILE A 94 2.08 11.69 0.99
CA ILE A 94 1.30 12.85 1.45
C ILE A 94 1.80 13.32 2.83
N SER A 95 2.16 12.41 3.73
CA SER A 95 2.69 12.74 5.05
C SER A 95 4.01 13.50 4.98
N LEU A 96 4.93 13.01 4.15
CA LEU A 96 6.31 13.51 4.08
C LEU A 96 6.43 14.77 3.23
N THR A 97 5.50 14.98 2.30
CA THR A 97 5.43 16.19 1.45
C THR A 97 4.61 17.33 2.06
N TRP A 98 4.01 17.13 3.24
CA TRP A 98 3.25 18.17 3.92
C TRP A 98 4.12 19.41 4.22
N GLY A 99 3.62 20.60 3.86
CA GLY A 99 4.32 21.88 4.08
C GLY A 99 5.30 22.29 2.99
N PHE A 100 5.42 21.52 1.89
CA PHE A 100 6.20 21.91 0.71
C PHE A 100 5.37 22.73 -0.29
N PRO A 101 6.01 23.61 -1.10
CA PRO A 101 5.30 24.46 -2.07
C PRO A 101 4.55 23.67 -3.16
N PHE A 102 4.90 22.40 -3.40
CA PHE A 102 4.27 21.54 -4.42
C PHE A 102 3.34 20.46 -3.84
N PHE A 103 2.84 20.68 -2.61
CA PHE A 103 2.02 19.68 -1.92
C PHE A 103 0.71 19.39 -2.65
N LEU A 104 0.04 20.41 -3.20
CA LEU A 104 -1.23 20.23 -3.89
C LEU A 104 -1.08 19.40 -5.17
N GLU A 105 -0.01 19.63 -5.92
CA GLU A 105 0.33 18.88 -7.12
C GLU A 105 0.58 17.40 -6.79
N VAL A 106 1.29 17.13 -5.68
CA VAL A 106 1.49 15.76 -5.17
C VAL A 106 0.16 15.11 -4.75
N VAL A 107 -0.72 15.85 -4.08
CA VAL A 107 -2.06 15.34 -3.71
C VAL A 107 -2.89 15.04 -4.94
N VAL A 108 -2.96 15.94 -5.91
CA VAL A 108 -3.70 15.75 -7.16
C VAL A 108 -3.15 14.53 -7.92
N ALA A 109 -1.83 14.42 -8.03
CA ALA A 109 -1.19 13.29 -8.70
C ALA A 109 -1.50 11.96 -8.00
N THR A 110 -1.39 11.90 -6.67
CA THR A 110 -1.63 10.68 -5.90
C THR A 110 -3.10 10.28 -5.86
N VAL A 111 -4.03 11.24 -5.82
CA VAL A 111 -5.48 10.98 -5.93
C VAL A 111 -5.82 10.46 -7.33
N SER A 112 -5.30 11.11 -8.38
CA SER A 112 -5.50 10.65 -9.76
C SER A 112 -4.96 9.23 -9.96
N MET A 113 -3.77 8.94 -9.42
CA MET A 113 -3.19 7.59 -9.45
C MET A 113 -4.08 6.58 -8.73
N ALA A 114 -4.60 6.90 -7.54
CA ALA A 114 -5.50 6.01 -6.81
C ALA A 114 -6.79 5.71 -7.60
N VAL A 115 -7.36 6.72 -8.27
CA VAL A 115 -8.56 6.54 -9.13
C VAL A 115 -8.26 5.61 -10.30
N THR A 116 -7.17 5.84 -11.03
CA THR A 116 -6.80 4.97 -12.16
C THR A 116 -6.46 3.55 -11.72
N TYR A 117 -5.83 3.37 -10.56
CA TYR A 117 -5.60 2.06 -9.96
C TYR A 117 -6.92 1.36 -9.62
N GLY A 118 -7.84 2.05 -8.95
CA GLY A 118 -9.17 1.50 -8.64
C GLY A 118 -9.94 1.09 -9.89
N SER A 119 -9.86 1.89 -10.96
CA SER A 119 -10.43 1.56 -12.27
C SER A 119 -9.78 0.31 -12.87
N ALA A 120 -8.47 0.17 -12.79
CA ALA A 120 -7.77 -1.01 -13.29
C ALA A 120 -8.15 -2.26 -12.51
N ILE A 121 -8.19 -2.18 -11.17
CA ILE A 121 -8.64 -3.28 -10.31
C ILE A 121 -10.08 -3.70 -10.64
N PHE A 122 -10.97 -2.75 -10.91
CA PHE A 122 -12.34 -3.04 -11.35
C PHE A 122 -12.38 -3.73 -12.72
N ALA A 123 -11.48 -3.39 -13.63
CA ALA A 123 -11.42 -4.01 -14.95
C ALA A 123 -10.86 -5.45 -14.89
N VAL A 124 -9.87 -5.70 -14.05
CA VAL A 124 -9.19 -7.01 -13.97
C VAL A 124 -9.90 -8.01 -13.06
N THR A 125 -10.83 -7.57 -12.21
CA THR A 125 -11.52 -8.43 -11.24
C THR A 125 -12.91 -8.84 -11.74
N PRO A 126 -13.26 -10.14 -11.76
CA PRO A 126 -14.60 -10.60 -12.13
C PRO A 126 -15.68 -10.03 -11.21
N LYS A 127 -16.75 -9.47 -11.80
CA LYS A 127 -17.82 -8.76 -11.05
C LYS A 127 -18.75 -9.66 -10.23
N SER A 128 -18.75 -10.96 -10.49
CA SER A 128 -19.68 -11.92 -9.88
C SER A 128 -19.35 -12.29 -8.43
N ASP A 129 -18.29 -11.73 -7.85
CA ASP A 129 -17.71 -12.20 -6.59
C ASP A 129 -17.91 -11.18 -5.46
N GLU A 130 -18.50 -11.61 -4.34
CA GLU A 130 -18.74 -10.74 -3.18
C GLU A 130 -17.44 -10.17 -2.58
N GLN A 131 -16.32 -10.85 -2.83
CA GLN A 131 -14.97 -10.46 -2.40
C GLN A 131 -14.50 -9.14 -3.00
N PHE A 132 -15.04 -8.75 -4.17
CA PHE A 132 -14.76 -7.45 -4.78
C PHE A 132 -15.21 -6.28 -3.91
N ARG A 133 -16.33 -6.43 -3.18
CA ARG A 133 -16.81 -5.39 -2.24
C ARG A 133 -15.84 -5.18 -1.09
N TRP A 134 -15.31 -6.27 -0.53
CA TRP A 134 -14.31 -6.20 0.54
C TRP A 134 -13.01 -5.54 0.07
N LEU A 135 -12.58 -5.80 -1.16
CA LEU A 135 -11.41 -5.16 -1.75
C LEU A 135 -11.53 -3.63 -1.75
N LEU A 136 -12.70 -3.08 -2.11
CA LEU A 136 -12.93 -1.62 -2.08
C LEU A 136 -12.74 -1.04 -0.67
N PHE A 137 -13.15 -1.75 0.39
CA PHE A 137 -12.92 -1.31 1.76
C PHE A 137 -11.45 -1.36 2.17
N THR A 138 -10.66 -2.32 1.66
CA THR A 138 -9.23 -2.44 2.03
C THR A 138 -8.40 -1.22 1.63
N GLY A 139 -8.74 -0.55 0.52
CA GLY A 139 -8.05 0.68 0.09
C GLY A 139 -8.18 1.82 1.10
N PHE A 140 -9.25 1.86 1.90
CA PHE A 140 -9.47 2.88 2.92
C PHE A 140 -8.78 2.57 4.25
N VAL A 141 -8.36 1.32 4.49
CA VAL A 141 -7.81 0.87 5.78
C VAL A 141 -6.59 1.69 6.23
N PRO A 142 -5.56 1.93 5.39
CA PRO A 142 -4.40 2.72 5.82
C PRO A 142 -4.76 4.17 6.16
N PHE A 143 -5.75 4.75 5.48
CA PHE A 143 -6.24 6.10 5.77
C PHE A 143 -6.99 6.16 7.10
N LEU A 144 -7.89 5.18 7.35
CA LEU A 144 -8.61 5.07 8.62
C LEU A 144 -7.66 4.82 9.79
N LEU A 145 -6.70 3.91 9.63
CA LEU A 145 -5.66 3.66 10.64
C LEU A 145 -4.89 4.95 10.97
N ARG A 146 -4.48 5.70 9.95
CA ARG A 146 -3.76 6.97 10.14
C ARG A 146 -4.63 8.02 10.83
N LEU A 147 -5.91 8.11 10.48
CA LEU A 147 -6.87 8.99 11.16
C LEU A 147 -7.01 8.62 12.64
N LEU A 148 -7.15 7.34 12.96
CA LEU A 148 -7.24 6.85 14.33
C LEU A 148 -5.99 7.20 15.15
N ILE A 149 -4.80 7.04 14.58
CA ILE A 149 -3.53 7.43 15.23
C ILE A 149 -3.50 8.93 15.51
N GLN A 150 -3.93 9.77 14.56
CA GLN A 150 -3.97 11.22 14.74
C GLN A 150 -4.98 11.64 15.81
N MET A 151 -6.17 11.05 15.80
CA MET A 151 -7.20 11.27 16.82
C MET A 151 -6.71 10.87 18.20
N GLY A 152 -6.01 9.73 18.33
CA GLY A 152 -5.42 9.29 19.59
C GLY A 152 -4.35 10.27 20.11
N LYS A 153 -3.47 10.77 19.24
CA LYS A 153 -2.47 11.79 19.60
C LYS A 153 -3.14 13.09 20.05
N TYR A 154 -4.17 13.52 19.33
CA TYR A 154 -4.93 14.72 19.67
C TYR A 154 -5.63 14.59 21.02
N TYR A 155 -6.30 13.46 21.27
CA TYR A 155 -6.97 13.19 22.53
C TYR A 155 -5.98 13.17 23.72
N LEU A 156 -4.83 12.50 23.56
CA LEU A 156 -3.80 12.45 24.60
C LEU A 156 -3.22 13.84 24.90
N PHE A 157 -3.03 14.68 23.87
CA PHE A 157 -2.60 16.07 24.03
C PHE A 157 -3.63 16.92 24.78
N VAL A 158 -4.92 16.79 24.45
CA VAL A 158 -6.00 17.51 25.14
C VAL A 158 -6.12 17.08 26.60
N MET A 159 -6.00 15.79 26.91
CA MET A 159 -6.08 15.26 28.27
C MET A 159 -4.83 15.54 29.13
N SER A 160 -3.69 15.84 28.49
CA SER A 160 -2.45 16.19 29.17
C SER A 160 -2.37 17.68 29.57
N LYS A 161 -3.40 18.47 29.26
CA LYS A 161 -3.50 19.89 29.57
C LYS A 161 -4.53 20.14 30.66
#